data_AF-A0A955HYN5-F1
#
_entry.id   AF-A0A955HYN5-F1
#
_cell.length_a   1.000
_cell.length_b   1.000
_cell.length_c   1.000
_cell.angle_alpha   90.00
_cell.angle_beta   90.00
_cell.angle_gamma   90.00
#
_symmetry.space_group_name_H-M   'P 1'
#
loop_
_entity.id
_entity.type
_entity.pdbx_description
1 polymer ?
#
loop_
_entity_poly.entity_id
_entity_poly.type
_entity_poly.pdbx_seq_one_letter_code
_entity_poly.pdbx_strand_id
1 'polypeptide(L)'
;MQRGVIALTSDDIKMLSQIVEMNLDSFPQTLVTKLQAASDMAEPEIRLELSEEESESLLDLIDFNPDDKKTTSLRGKIQDFVAGLRN
;
A
#
# COMPACT_ATOMS: atom_id res chain seq x y z
N MET A 1 0.37 -6.93 -17.78
CA MET A 1 0.42 -6.28 -16.45
C MET A 1 0.18 -7.36 -15.41
N GLN A 2 1.20 -7.65 -14.59
CA GLN A 2 1.11 -8.64 -13.53
C GLN A 2 0.38 -8.03 -12.32
N ARG A 3 -0.43 -8.84 -11.64
CA ARG A 3 -1.19 -8.44 -10.45
C ARG A 3 -1.00 -9.49 -9.37
N GLY A 4 -1.11 -9.06 -8.12
CA GLY A 4 -1.10 -9.97 -6.99
C GLY A 4 -1.94 -9.43 -5.85
N VAL A 5 -2.03 -10.24 -4.80
CA VAL A 5 -2.77 -9.90 -3.60
C VAL A 5 -1.80 -9.78 -2.45
N ILE A 6 -1.79 -8.62 -1.79
CA ILE A 6 -1.06 -8.41 -0.54
C ILE A 6 -2.05 -8.45 0.63
N ALA A 7 -1.68 -9.18 1.68
CA ALA A 7 -2.42 -9.18 2.93
C ALA A 7 -1.81 -8.13 3.87
N LEU A 8 -2.64 -7.18 4.29
CA LEU A 8 -2.26 -6.07 5.15
C LEU A 8 -3.17 -6.04 6.37
N THR A 9 -2.64 -5.60 7.50
CA THR A 9 -3.46 -5.38 8.70
C THR A 9 -4.26 -4.09 8.56
N SER A 10 -5.32 -3.93 9.37
CA SER A 10 -6.05 -2.66 9.41
C SER A 10 -5.17 -1.45 9.76
N ASP A 11 -4.14 -1.64 10.57
CA ASP A 11 -3.14 -0.61 10.89
C ASP A 11 -2.26 -0.27 9.68
N ASP A 12 -1.82 -1.27 8.92
CA ASP A 12 -1.07 -1.06 7.68
C ASP A 12 -1.91 -0.24 6.68
N ILE A 13 -3.19 -0.58 6.51
CA ILE A 13 -4.11 0.13 5.60
C ILE A 13 -4.33 1.57 6.05
N LYS A 14 -4.59 1.82 7.33
CA LYS A 14 -4.72 3.18 7.85
C LYS A 14 -3.48 4.02 7.60
N MET A 15 -2.30 3.41 7.78
CA MET A 15 -1.04 4.08 7.52
C MET A 15 -0.88 4.42 6.03
N LEU A 16 -1.16 3.47 5.12
CA LEU A 16 -1.14 3.74 3.68
C LEU A 16 -2.12 4.84 3.29
N SER A 17 -3.35 4.80 3.81
CA SER A 17 -4.36 5.84 3.56
C SER A 17 -3.88 7.23 4.00
N GLN A 18 -3.27 7.34 5.18
CA GLN A 18 -2.70 8.61 5.67
C GLN A 18 -1.58 9.13 4.77
N ILE A 19 -0.66 8.26 4.36
CA ILE A 19 0.46 8.68 3.51
C ILE A 19 -0.05 9.10 2.12
N VAL A 20 -1.04 8.40 1.58
CA VAL A 20 -1.69 8.75 0.31
C VAL A 20 -2.45 10.07 0.41
N GLU A 21 -3.16 10.32 1.51
CA GLU A 21 -3.84 11.60 1.77
C GLU A 21 -2.86 12.78 1.79
N MET A 22 -1.64 12.59 2.29
CA MET A 22 -0.60 13.61 2.29
C MET A 22 0.00 13.87 0.89
N ASN A 23 -0.22 12.98 -0.08
CA ASN A 23 0.44 13.00 -1.40
C ASN A 23 -0.56 12.74 -2.55
N LEU A 24 -1.83 13.15 -2.39
CA LEU A 24 -2.95 12.83 -3.29
C LEU A 24 -2.69 13.17 -4.76
N ASP A 25 -1.96 14.26 -5.02
CA ASP A 25 -1.67 14.74 -6.38
C ASP A 25 -0.71 13.82 -7.16
N SER A 26 0.00 12.93 -6.46
CA SER A 26 1.01 12.04 -7.04
C SER A 26 0.53 10.60 -7.20
N PHE A 27 -0.70 10.28 -6.79
CA PHE A 27 -1.18 8.89 -6.72
C PHE A 27 -2.26 8.54 -7.75
N PRO A 28 -2.22 7.31 -8.30
CA PRO A 28 -3.32 6.81 -9.11
C PRO A 28 -4.63 6.81 -8.31
N GLN A 29 -5.67 7.49 -8.81
CA GLN A 29 -6.98 7.57 -8.15
C GLN A 29 -7.58 6.18 -7.82
N THR A 30 -7.32 5.18 -8.66
CA THR A 30 -7.73 3.78 -8.43
C THR A 30 -7.17 3.22 -7.13
N LEU A 31 -5.92 3.55 -6.80
CA LEU A 31 -5.26 3.07 -5.59
C LEU A 31 -5.80 3.78 -4.35
N VAL A 32 -6.09 5.08 -4.45
CA VAL A 32 -6.75 5.85 -3.39
C VAL A 32 -8.10 5.22 -3.04
N THR A 33 -8.93 4.94 -4.05
CA THR A 33 -10.25 4.31 -3.85
C THR A 33 -10.15 2.92 -3.23
N LYS A 34 -9.17 2.10 -3.65
CA LYS A 34 -8.93 0.77 -3.06
C LYS A 34 -8.57 0.87 -1.59
N LEU A 35 -7.68 1.79 -1.22
CA LEU A 35 -7.24 1.98 0.16
C LEU A 35 -8.36 2.53 1.05
N GLN A 36 -9.18 3.45 0.54
CA GLN A 36 -10.37 3.95 1.23
C GLN A 36 -11.37 2.83 1.49
N ALA A 37 -11.71 2.05 0.45
CA ALA A 37 -12.62 0.91 0.60
C ALA A 37 -12.08 -0.13 1.59
N ALA A 38 -10.77 -0.40 1.56
CA ALA A 38 -10.11 -1.27 2.52
C ALA A 38 -10.19 -0.73 3.96
N SER A 39 -9.96 0.57 4.14
CA SER A 39 -10.04 1.23 5.45
C SER A 39 -11.43 1.13 6.07
N ASP A 40 -12.48 1.14 5.24
CA ASP A 40 -13.87 1.05 5.66
C ASP A 40 -14.33 -0.36 6.05
N MET A 41 -13.62 -1.41 5.62
CA MET A 41 -14.02 -2.81 5.85
C MET A 41 -13.96 -3.26 7.32
N ALA A 42 -13.25 -2.52 8.19
CA ALA A 42 -13.09 -2.84 9.63
C ALA A 42 -12.64 -4.30 9.92
N GLU A 43 -11.98 -4.96 8.96
CA GLU A 43 -11.45 -6.32 9.09
C GLU A 43 -10.02 -6.31 9.70
N PRO A 44 -9.64 -7.34 10.48
CA PRO A 44 -8.29 -7.44 11.05
C PRO A 44 -7.21 -7.68 9.99
N GLU A 45 -7.55 -8.39 8.91
CA GLU A 45 -6.71 -8.64 7.73
C GLU A 45 -7.47 -8.21 6.48
N ILE A 46 -6.86 -7.35 5.67
CA ILE A 46 -7.42 -6.82 4.44
C ILE A 46 -6.53 -7.26 3.27
N ARG A 47 -7.18 -7.80 2.24
CA ARG A 47 -6.51 -8.30 1.04
C ARG A 47 -6.70 -7.31 -0.09
N LEU A 48 -5.60 -6.68 -0.50
CA LEU A 48 -5.60 -5.73 -1.60
C LEU A 48 -5.04 -6.39 -2.87
N GLU A 49 -5.83 -6.36 -3.94
CA GLU A 49 -5.34 -6.68 -5.27
C GLU A 49 -4.67 -5.44 -5.86
N LEU A 50 -3.37 -5.56 -6.15
CA LEU A 50 -2.56 -4.48 -6.69
C LEU A 50 -1.85 -4.95 -7.98
N SER A 51 -1.76 -4.05 -8.95
CA SER A 51 -0.84 -4.21 -10.07
C SER A 51 0.60 -3.93 -9.65
N GLU A 52 1.55 -4.35 -10.47
CA GLU A 52 2.97 -3.98 -10.31
C GLU A 52 3.14 -2.45 -10.18
N GLU A 53 2.57 -1.64 -11.09
CA GLU A 53 2.64 -0.17 -11.03
C GLU A 53 2.04 0.42 -9.75
N GLU A 54 0.89 -0.09 -9.29
CA GLU A 54 0.27 0.35 -8.02
C GLU A 54 1.17 0.03 -6.83
N SER A 55 1.83 -1.13 -6.86
CA SER A 55 2.71 -1.60 -5.78
C SER A 55 4.03 -0.84 -5.74
N GLU A 56 4.59 -0.50 -6.90
CA GLU A 56 5.76 0.38 -7.02
C GLU A 56 5.44 1.78 -6.53
N SER A 57 4.28 2.33 -6.90
CA SER A 57 3.82 3.63 -6.43
C SER A 57 3.75 3.68 -4.90
N LEU A 58 3.22 2.62 -4.25
CA LEU A 58 3.20 2.52 -2.78
C LEU A 58 4.60 2.47 -2.18
N LEU A 59 5.53 1.77 -2.82
CA LEU A 59 6.90 1.65 -2.32
C LEU A 59 7.61 3.01 -2.34
N ASP A 60 7.51 3.72 -3.47
CA ASP A 60 8.09 5.06 -3.63
C ASP A 60 7.52 6.02 -2.58
N LEU A 61 6.21 5.97 -2.36
CA LEU A 61 5.53 6.80 -1.36
C LEU A 61 6.03 6.59 0.08
N ILE A 62 6.21 5.33 0.48
CA ILE A 62 6.74 5.00 1.81
C ILE A 62 8.18 5.51 1.94
N ASP A 63 8.97 5.44 0.86
CA ASP A 63 10.33 5.98 0.84
C ASP A 63 10.36 7.51 0.93
N PHE A 64 9.34 8.21 0.42
CA PHE A 64 9.18 9.66 0.58
C PHE A 64 8.65 10.10 1.96
N ASN A 65 7.99 9.21 2.71
CA ASN A 65 7.47 9.48 4.05
C ASN A 65 8.07 8.51 5.09
N PRO A 66 9.40 8.55 5.32
CA PRO A 66 10.08 7.69 6.27
C PRO A 66 9.85 8.21 7.69
N ASP A 67 8.63 8.05 8.21
CA ASP A 67 8.34 8.35 9.62
C ASP A 67 7.90 7.08 10.35
N ASP A 68 8.63 6.77 11.43
CA ASP A 68 8.37 5.69 12.39
C ASP A 68 8.84 4.25 12.04
N LYS A 69 9.02 3.41 13.08
CA LYS A 69 9.35 1.98 12.93
C LYS A 69 8.27 1.20 12.17
N LYS A 70 7.03 1.69 12.17
CA LYS A 70 5.89 1.05 11.50
C LYS A 70 5.97 1.16 9.98
N THR A 71 6.39 2.30 9.43
CA THR A 71 6.62 2.43 7.97
C THR A 71 7.73 1.49 7.52
N THR A 72 8.76 1.24 8.33
CA THR A 72 9.83 0.29 7.99
C THR A 72 9.30 -1.15 7.81
N SER A 73 8.38 -1.59 8.67
CA SER A 73 7.75 -2.91 8.56
C SER A 73 6.86 -3.01 7.32
N LEU A 74 6.03 -1.99 7.09
CA LEU A 74 5.14 -1.90 5.93
C LEU A 74 5.91 -1.86 4.62
N ARG A 75 6.99 -1.08 4.58
CA ARG A 75 7.94 -1.02 3.45
C ARG A 75 8.45 -2.41 3.08
N GLY A 76 8.92 -3.17 4.07
CA GLY A 76 9.42 -4.53 3.84
C GLY A 76 8.36 -5.44 3.20
N LYS A 77 7.12 -5.41 3.72
CA LYS A 77 6.01 -6.19 3.16
C LYS A 77 5.72 -5.84 1.69
N ILE A 78 5.67 -4.54 1.36
CA ILE A 78 5.40 -4.10 0.00
C ILE A 78 6.59 -4.41 -0.91
N GLN A 79 7.82 -4.25 -0.44
CA GLN A 79 9.02 -4.56 -1.18
C GLN A 79 9.10 -6.06 -1.53
N ASP A 80 8.83 -6.94 -0.57
CA ASP A 80 8.80 -8.38 -0.77
C ASP A 80 7.68 -8.77 -1.75
N PHE A 81 6.52 -8.11 -1.65
CA PHE A 81 5.41 -8.32 -2.57
C PHE A 81 5.75 -7.89 -4.01
N VAL A 82 6.33 -6.71 -4.21
CA VAL A 82 6.81 -6.23 -5.52
C VAL A 82 7.87 -7.17 -6.10
N ALA A 83 8.82 -7.63 -5.28
CA ALA A 83 9.82 -8.61 -5.70
C ALA A 83 9.19 -9.94 -6.11
N GLY A 84 8.12 -10.36 -5.41
CA GLY A 84 7.33 -11.54 -5.77
C GLY A 84 6.51 -11.39 -7.05
N LEU A 85 6.08 -10.17 -7.38
CA LEU A 85 5.38 -9.88 -8.64
C LEU A 85 6.30 -9.88 -9.86
N ARG A 86 7.61 -9.67 -9.69
CA ARG A 86 8.58 -9.59 -10.79
C ARG A 86 9.25 -10.92 -11.16
N ASN A 87 9.04 -11.96 -10.34
CA ASN A 87 9.50 -13.33 -10.61
C ASN A 87 8.42 -14.16 -11.31
#